data_AF-A0A9C9GPR3-F1
#
_entry.id   AF-A0A9C9GPR3-F1
#
_cell.length_a   1.000
_cell.length_b   1.000
_cell.length_c   1.000
_cell.angle_alpha   90.00
_cell.angle_beta   90.00
_cell.angle_gamma   90.00
#
_symmetry.space_group_name_H-M   'P 1'
#
loop_
_entity.id
_entity.type
_entity.pdbx_description
1 polymer ?
#
loop_
_entity_poly.entity_id
_entity_poly.type
_entity_poly.pdbx_seq_one_letter_code
_entity_poly.pdbx_strand_id
1 'polypeptide(L)'
;MKKLVLPIVLPVALMALSFSAQAGIKDKKAMKTATAAMTAALEKAKTSCGNAKLEGKIDWSNWDTYKYEEMSLKRSKDAVLTNAGTLLEDIIGEMATLCKDADFKEELAKITTISVSGKKDQTSMYIDFKLDGTTLNMALNADTIGSWKNKDLLKKVWD
;
A
#
# COMPACT_ATOMS: atom_id res chain seq x y z
N MET A 1 3.82 -18.45 57.00
CA MET A 1 3.66 -18.93 55.61
C MET A 1 2.43 -18.27 55.01
N LYS A 2 2.59 -17.17 54.27
CA LYS A 2 1.48 -16.45 53.63
C LYS A 2 1.33 -16.96 52.19
N LYS A 3 0.19 -17.58 51.88
CA LYS A 3 -0.13 -18.06 50.53
C LYS A 3 -0.47 -16.86 49.63
N LEU A 4 0.37 -16.61 48.63
CA LEU A 4 0.08 -15.66 47.56
C LEU A 4 -0.92 -16.32 46.59
N VAL A 5 -2.13 -15.78 46.50
CA VAL A 5 -3.10 -16.13 45.46
C VAL A 5 -3.03 -15.02 44.41
N LEU A 6 -2.46 -15.31 43.25
CA LEU A 6 -2.45 -14.38 42.12
C LEU A 6 -3.79 -14.49 41.36
N PRO A 7 -4.48 -13.37 41.05
CA PRO A 7 -5.64 -13.40 40.17
C PRO A 7 -5.14 -13.52 38.71
N ILE A 8 -5.66 -14.53 38.01
CA ILE A 8 -5.48 -14.71 36.57
C ILE A 8 -6.24 -13.57 35.88
N VAL A 9 -5.51 -12.54 35.44
CA VAL A 9 -6.04 -11.50 34.56
C VAL A 9 -6.05 -12.07 33.15
N LEU A 10 -7.21 -12.56 32.72
CA LEU A 10 -7.45 -12.97 31.34
C LEU A 10 -7.54 -11.71 30.47
N PRO A 11 -6.65 -11.48 29.49
CA PRO A 11 -6.83 -10.35 28.59
C PRO A 11 -7.98 -10.70 27.63
N VAL A 12 -9.12 -10.04 27.84
CA VAL A 12 -10.21 -10.01 26.86
C VAL A 12 -9.67 -9.32 25.62
N ALA A 13 -9.24 -10.11 24.64
CA ALA A 13 -8.95 -9.64 23.30
C ALA A 13 -10.27 -9.14 22.70
N LEU A 14 -10.47 -7.81 22.74
CA LEU A 14 -11.52 -7.11 22.02
C LEU A 14 -11.23 -7.30 20.52
N MET A 15 -11.76 -8.37 19.92
CA MET A 15 -11.84 -8.47 18.47
C MET A 15 -12.88 -7.45 18.02
N ALA A 16 -12.43 -6.26 17.64
CA ALA A 16 -13.23 -5.33 16.87
C ALA A 16 -13.59 -6.03 15.56
N LEU A 17 -14.81 -6.57 15.49
CA LEU A 17 -15.40 -7.05 14.26
C LEU A 17 -15.75 -5.82 13.42
N SER A 18 -14.77 -5.34 12.67
CA SER A 18 -14.99 -4.36 11.62
C SER A 18 -15.89 -5.03 10.58
N PHE A 19 -17.17 -4.66 10.55
CA PHE A 19 -18.10 -5.03 9.49
C PHE A 19 -17.66 -4.31 8.21
N SER A 20 -16.68 -4.85 7.50
CA SER A 20 -16.41 -4.44 6.12
C SER A 20 -17.58 -4.93 5.27
N ALA A 21 -18.17 -4.01 4.50
CA ALA A 21 -19.17 -4.35 3.49
C ALA A 21 -18.62 -5.52 2.65
N GLN A 22 -19.41 -6.60 2.49
CA GLN A 22 -18.93 -7.80 1.81
C GLN A 22 -18.63 -7.51 0.35
N ALA A 23 -17.34 -7.26 0.06
CA ALA A 23 -16.82 -7.12 -1.28
C ALA A 23 -17.30 -8.30 -2.15
N GLY A 24 -17.83 -7.98 -3.33
CA GLY A 24 -18.31 -9.00 -4.29
C GLY A 24 -17.18 -9.94 -4.73
N ILE A 25 -17.52 -11.09 -5.31
CA ILE A 25 -16.52 -12.06 -5.77
C ILE A 25 -15.52 -11.42 -6.77
N LYS A 26 -16.00 -10.51 -7.63
CA LYS A 26 -15.15 -9.76 -8.57
C LYS A 26 -14.13 -8.87 -7.85
N ASP A 27 -14.58 -8.07 -6.89
CA ASP A 27 -13.71 -7.22 -6.06
C ASP A 27 -12.65 -8.05 -5.33
N LYS A 28 -13.05 -9.17 -4.69
CA LYS A 28 -12.12 -10.06 -3.99
C LYS A 28 -11.04 -10.62 -4.93
N LYS A 29 -11.43 -11.00 -6.15
CA LYS A 29 -10.49 -11.47 -7.18
C LYS A 29 -9.53 -10.36 -7.60
N ALA A 30 -10.05 -9.14 -7.83
CA ALA A 30 -9.24 -7.98 -8.19
C ALA A 30 -8.24 -7.60 -7.08
N MET A 31 -8.67 -7.56 -5.82
CA MET A 31 -7.80 -7.32 -4.65
C MET A 31 -6.69 -8.37 -4.56
N LYS A 32 -7.01 -9.65 -4.80
CA LYS A 32 -6.02 -10.74 -4.82
C LYS A 32 -5.01 -10.55 -5.94
N THR A 33 -5.46 -10.20 -7.14
CA THR A 33 -4.58 -9.91 -8.29
C THR A 33 -3.66 -8.72 -7.99
N ALA A 34 -4.19 -7.63 -7.44
CA ALA A 34 -3.40 -6.46 -7.08
C ALA A 34 -2.35 -6.76 -5.99
N THR A 35 -2.74 -7.53 -4.97
CA THR A 35 -1.82 -8.01 -3.94
C THR A 35 -0.69 -8.85 -4.55
N ALA A 36 -1.01 -9.76 -5.47
CA ALA A 36 0.00 -10.59 -6.13
C ALA A 36 0.97 -9.77 -6.99
N ALA A 37 0.48 -8.78 -7.73
CA ALA A 37 1.31 -7.86 -8.51
C ALA A 37 2.26 -7.06 -7.61
N MET A 38 1.75 -6.52 -6.49
CA MET A 38 2.57 -5.84 -5.50
C MET A 38 3.66 -6.77 -4.93
N THR A 39 3.30 -8.00 -4.54
CA THR A 39 4.28 -8.97 -4.02
C THR A 39 5.39 -9.25 -5.02
N ALA A 40 5.06 -9.51 -6.28
CA ALA A 40 6.06 -9.74 -7.33
C ALA A 40 6.97 -8.52 -7.56
N ALA A 41 6.41 -7.31 -7.52
CA ALA A 41 7.17 -6.08 -7.65
C ALA A 41 8.11 -5.86 -6.44
N LEU A 42 7.63 -6.15 -5.22
CA LEU A 42 8.45 -6.09 -4.01
C LEU A 42 9.63 -7.04 -4.08
N GLU A 43 9.45 -8.27 -4.57
CA GLU A 43 10.56 -9.21 -4.75
C GLU A 43 11.65 -8.63 -5.65
N LYS A 44 11.27 -8.03 -6.79
CA LYS A 44 12.22 -7.34 -7.68
C LYS A 44 12.93 -6.18 -6.96
N ALA A 45 12.21 -5.42 -6.15
CA ALA A 45 12.76 -4.30 -5.38
C ALA A 45 13.70 -4.77 -4.26
N LYS A 46 13.37 -5.84 -3.52
CA LYS A 46 14.24 -6.44 -2.50
C LYS A 46 15.62 -6.76 -3.09
N THR A 47 15.64 -7.41 -4.25
CA THR A 47 16.88 -7.75 -4.95
C THR A 47 17.63 -6.50 -5.40
N SER A 48 16.95 -5.55 -6.04
CA SER A 48 17.59 -4.34 -6.60
C SER A 48 18.15 -3.41 -5.51
N CYS A 49 17.44 -3.29 -4.40
CA CYS A 49 17.78 -2.42 -3.29
C CYS A 49 18.64 -3.09 -2.22
N GLY A 50 18.89 -4.39 -2.30
CA GLY A 50 19.61 -5.15 -1.26
C GLY A 50 18.85 -5.20 0.08
N ASN A 51 17.53 -5.11 0.03
CA ASN A 51 16.68 -4.98 1.21
C ASN A 51 15.76 -6.20 1.37
N ALA A 52 16.27 -7.27 1.97
CA ALA A 52 15.51 -8.52 2.15
C ALA A 52 14.29 -8.37 3.09
N LYS A 53 14.34 -7.38 4.00
CA LYS A 53 13.32 -7.12 5.03
C LYS A 53 12.13 -6.31 4.53
N LEU A 54 12.16 -5.81 3.30
CA LEU A 54 11.06 -5.03 2.75
C LEU A 54 9.77 -5.86 2.70
N GLU A 55 8.70 -5.36 3.28
CA GLU A 55 7.38 -5.99 3.24
C GLU A 55 6.35 -5.01 2.68
N GLY A 56 5.23 -5.54 2.20
CA GLY A 56 4.16 -4.73 1.64
C GLY A 56 2.79 -5.16 2.16
N LYS A 57 1.92 -4.19 2.38
CA LYS A 57 0.52 -4.42 2.73
C LYS A 57 -0.37 -3.41 2.00
N ILE A 58 -1.55 -3.88 1.60
CA ILE A 58 -2.60 -3.02 1.06
C ILE A 58 -3.75 -2.99 2.06
N ASP A 59 -4.01 -1.81 2.59
CA ASP A 59 -5.22 -1.51 3.35
C ASP A 59 -6.35 -1.19 2.38
N TRP A 60 -7.30 -2.12 2.30
CA TRP A 60 -8.46 -2.02 1.43
C TRP A 60 -9.63 -1.23 2.04
N SER A 61 -9.54 -0.84 3.33
CA SER A 61 -10.66 -0.23 4.05
C SER A 61 -11.15 1.10 3.45
N ASN A 62 -10.25 1.91 2.91
CA ASN A 62 -10.61 3.20 2.30
C ASN A 62 -11.17 3.08 0.87
N TRP A 63 -11.05 1.92 0.22
CA TRP A 63 -11.42 1.78 -1.20
C TRP A 63 -12.93 1.78 -1.40
N ASP A 64 -13.69 1.28 -0.42
CA ASP A 64 -15.15 1.32 -0.44
C ASP A 64 -15.72 2.74 -0.29
N THR A 65 -14.90 3.69 0.16
CA THR A 65 -15.30 5.10 0.34
C THR A 65 -15.20 5.91 -0.95
N TYR A 66 -14.67 5.30 -2.01
CA TYR A 66 -14.57 5.95 -3.30
C TYR A 66 -15.91 6.13 -3.99
N LYS A 67 -15.96 7.23 -4.74
CA LYS A 67 -17.12 7.61 -5.56
C LYS A 67 -16.86 7.20 -7.00
N TYR A 68 -16.93 5.90 -7.25
CA TYR A 68 -16.58 5.29 -8.54
C TYR A 68 -17.37 5.87 -9.72
N GLU A 69 -18.59 6.32 -9.47
CA GLU A 69 -19.47 6.99 -10.42
C GLU A 69 -19.02 8.40 -10.81
N GLU A 70 -18.25 9.08 -9.95
CA GLU A 70 -17.70 10.42 -10.18
C GLU A 70 -16.30 10.37 -10.84
N MET A 71 -15.69 9.18 -10.94
CA MET A 71 -14.35 9.00 -11.53
C MET A 71 -14.32 9.19 -13.04
N SER A 72 -13.15 9.57 -13.55
CA SER A 72 -12.92 9.58 -15.00
C SER A 72 -13.21 8.19 -15.60
N LEU A 73 -13.83 8.17 -16.77
CA LEU A 73 -14.15 6.95 -17.52
C LEU A 73 -15.15 5.99 -16.85
N LYS A 74 -15.78 6.39 -15.72
CA LYS A 74 -16.87 5.65 -15.04
C LYS A 74 -16.57 4.16 -14.82
N ARG A 75 -15.34 3.86 -14.40
CA ARG A 75 -14.87 2.48 -14.25
C ARG A 75 -15.57 1.79 -13.08
N SER A 76 -15.84 0.50 -13.26
CA SER A 76 -16.31 -0.33 -12.15
C SER A 76 -15.21 -0.51 -11.10
N LYS A 77 -15.63 -0.75 -9.85
CA LYS A 77 -14.74 -0.96 -8.72
C LYS A 77 -13.70 -2.06 -8.94
N ASP A 78 -14.11 -3.20 -9.48
CA ASP A 78 -13.21 -4.33 -9.78
C ASP A 78 -12.14 -3.97 -10.81
N ALA A 79 -12.47 -3.13 -11.80
CA ALA A 79 -11.50 -2.61 -12.76
C ALA A 79 -10.48 -1.69 -12.07
N VAL A 80 -10.94 -0.76 -11.23
CA VAL A 80 -10.06 0.12 -10.44
C VAL A 80 -9.11 -0.68 -9.54
N LEU A 81 -9.64 -1.65 -8.80
CA LEU A 81 -8.85 -2.52 -7.92
C LEU A 81 -7.80 -3.31 -8.70
N THR A 82 -8.13 -3.76 -9.91
CA THR A 82 -7.16 -4.44 -10.79
C THR A 82 -6.04 -3.49 -11.22
N ASN A 83 -6.40 -2.27 -11.63
CA ASN A 83 -5.43 -1.26 -12.08
C ASN A 83 -4.51 -0.76 -10.96
N ALA A 84 -4.96 -0.80 -9.71
CA ALA A 84 -4.10 -0.56 -8.56
C ALA A 84 -2.89 -1.51 -8.54
N GLY A 85 -3.07 -2.78 -8.96
CA GLY A 85 -1.99 -3.75 -9.09
C GLY A 85 -0.93 -3.32 -10.10
N THR A 86 -1.35 -2.91 -11.30
CA THR A 86 -0.44 -2.40 -12.35
C THR A 86 0.32 -1.17 -11.87
N LEU A 87 -0.39 -0.23 -11.25
CA LEU A 87 0.23 0.98 -10.74
C LEU A 87 1.26 0.69 -9.64
N LEU A 88 0.96 -0.25 -8.73
CA LEU A 88 1.91 -0.67 -7.70
C LEU A 88 3.14 -1.35 -8.31
N GLU A 89 2.96 -2.16 -9.35
CA GLU A 89 4.10 -2.75 -10.09
C GLU A 89 4.99 -1.65 -10.67
N ASP A 90 4.41 -0.63 -11.30
CA ASP A 90 5.14 0.48 -11.91
C ASP A 90 5.91 1.29 -10.86
N ILE A 91 5.25 1.75 -9.78
CA ILE A 91 5.88 2.55 -8.71
C ILE A 91 7.01 1.78 -8.03
N ILE A 92 6.77 0.51 -7.71
CA ILE A 92 7.78 -0.32 -7.02
C ILE A 92 8.93 -0.66 -7.99
N GLY A 93 8.65 -0.79 -9.29
CA GLY A 93 9.66 -0.89 -10.34
C GLY A 93 10.52 0.38 -10.48
N GLU A 94 9.92 1.56 -10.35
CA GLU A 94 10.66 2.82 -10.28
C GLU A 94 11.53 2.92 -9.04
N MET A 95 11.03 2.46 -7.88
CA MET A 95 11.82 2.37 -6.65
C MET A 95 13.04 1.45 -6.85
N ALA A 96 12.86 0.29 -7.48
CA ALA A 96 13.96 -0.60 -7.85
C ALA A 96 14.97 0.08 -8.80
N THR A 97 14.49 0.96 -9.68
CA THR A 97 15.35 1.77 -10.56
C THR A 97 16.11 2.85 -9.80
N LEU A 98 15.48 3.52 -8.82
CA LEU A 98 16.14 4.50 -7.96
C LEU A 98 17.26 3.88 -7.13
N CYS A 99 17.14 2.62 -6.71
CA CYS A 99 18.21 1.90 -6.02
C CYS A 99 19.49 1.67 -6.84
N LYS A 100 19.53 2.05 -8.12
CA LYS A 100 20.77 2.10 -8.92
C LYS A 100 21.62 3.32 -8.59
N ASP A 101 21.01 4.36 -8.06
CA ASP A 101 21.68 5.55 -7.53
C ASP A 101 22.08 5.28 -6.07
N ALA A 102 23.33 5.56 -5.71
CA ALA A 102 23.88 5.22 -4.40
C ALA A 102 23.18 5.97 -3.25
N ASP A 103 22.85 7.25 -3.48
CA ASP A 103 22.24 8.10 -2.45
C ASP A 103 20.82 7.61 -2.13
N PHE A 104 20.04 7.32 -3.17
CA PHE A 104 18.70 6.76 -3.01
C PHE A 104 18.73 5.32 -2.48
N LYS A 105 19.74 4.52 -2.84
CA LYS A 105 19.84 3.12 -2.39
C LYS A 105 19.98 3.04 -0.87
N GLU A 106 20.79 3.90 -0.26
CA GLU A 106 20.95 3.92 1.20
C GLU A 106 19.62 4.24 1.89
N GLU A 107 18.91 5.26 1.43
CA GLU A 107 17.63 5.65 2.00
C GLU A 107 16.53 4.61 1.79
N LEU A 108 16.44 4.04 0.58
CA LEU A 108 15.47 3.00 0.24
C LEU A 108 15.73 1.68 1.00
N ALA A 109 16.99 1.40 1.36
CA ALA A 109 17.32 0.25 2.20
C ALA A 109 16.84 0.39 3.65
N LYS A 110 16.56 1.62 4.13
CA LYS A 110 16.00 1.88 5.46
C LYS A 110 14.49 1.57 5.54
N ILE A 111 13.78 1.56 4.40
CA ILE A 111 12.36 1.25 4.35
C ILE A 111 12.15 -0.24 4.60
N THR A 112 11.49 -0.63 5.68
CA THR A 112 11.13 -2.03 5.95
C THR A 112 9.72 -2.35 5.50
N THR A 113 8.87 -1.34 5.30
CA THR A 113 7.45 -1.55 5.02
C THR A 113 6.92 -0.56 4.00
N ILE A 114 6.20 -1.06 3.00
CA ILE A 114 5.35 -0.26 2.12
C ILE A 114 3.89 -0.48 2.53
N SER A 115 3.24 0.60 2.96
CA SER A 115 1.84 0.59 3.39
C SER A 115 0.99 1.33 2.36
N VAL A 116 0.16 0.60 1.64
CA VAL A 116 -0.69 1.14 0.56
C VAL A 116 -2.10 1.33 1.08
N SER A 117 -2.74 2.44 0.75
CA SER A 117 -4.16 2.67 1.04
C SER A 117 -4.85 3.43 -0.10
N GLY A 118 -6.18 3.43 -0.10
CA GLY A 118 -6.95 4.37 -0.91
C GLY A 118 -6.82 5.79 -0.34
N LYS A 119 -6.56 6.77 -1.20
CA LYS A 119 -6.54 8.20 -0.88
C LYS A 119 -7.95 8.70 -0.56
N LYS A 120 -8.13 9.42 0.55
CA LYS A 120 -9.45 9.95 0.94
C LYS A 120 -9.95 11.06 0.02
N ASP A 121 -9.03 11.87 -0.48
CA ASP A 121 -9.32 12.96 -1.42
C ASP A 121 -9.02 12.52 -2.86
N GLN A 122 -10.06 12.54 -3.71
CA GLN A 122 -9.98 12.11 -5.10
C GLN A 122 -9.69 13.25 -6.09
N THR A 123 -9.45 14.48 -5.61
CA THR A 123 -9.24 15.66 -6.49
C THR A 123 -7.93 15.63 -7.28
N SER A 124 -6.92 14.90 -6.82
CA SER A 124 -5.62 14.79 -7.48
C SER A 124 -5.35 13.38 -7.98
N MET A 125 -5.07 13.23 -9.27
CA MET A 125 -4.76 11.94 -9.92
C MET A 125 -3.40 11.34 -9.50
N TYR A 126 -2.59 12.06 -8.73
CA TYR A 126 -1.26 11.63 -8.32
C TYR A 126 -1.29 10.88 -7.00
N ILE A 127 -0.35 9.94 -6.86
CA ILE A 127 -0.10 9.22 -5.60
C ILE A 127 0.54 10.16 -4.60
N ASP A 128 0.10 10.06 -3.35
CA ASP A 128 0.80 10.71 -2.23
C ASP A 128 1.77 9.72 -1.59
N PHE A 129 2.99 10.18 -1.36
CA PHE A 129 4.02 9.45 -0.64
C PHE A 129 4.30 10.13 0.69
N LYS A 130 4.50 9.33 1.74
CA LYS A 130 4.94 9.83 3.05
C LYS A 130 5.81 8.79 3.74
N LEU A 131 7.01 9.19 4.17
CA LEU A 131 7.86 8.37 5.01
C LEU A 131 7.55 8.62 6.50
N ASP A 132 7.31 7.55 7.24
CA ASP A 132 7.13 7.56 8.69
C ASP A 132 8.04 6.50 9.31
N GLY A 133 9.18 6.93 9.85
CA GLY A 133 10.27 6.03 10.24
C GLY A 133 10.72 5.16 9.08
N THR A 134 10.53 3.83 9.21
CA THR A 134 10.88 2.84 8.17
C THR A 134 9.70 2.45 7.29
N THR A 135 8.56 3.15 7.40
CA THR A 135 7.35 2.85 6.61
C THR A 135 7.12 3.91 5.53
N LEU A 136 7.17 3.48 4.26
CA LEU A 136 6.72 4.30 3.13
C LEU A 136 5.22 4.10 2.93
N ASN A 137 4.44 5.13 3.25
CA ASN A 137 3.01 5.16 3.05
C ASN A 137 2.70 5.67 1.64
N MET A 138 1.87 4.94 0.91
CA MET A 138 1.39 5.27 -0.43
C MET A 138 -0.13 5.40 -0.39
N ALA A 139 -0.66 6.58 -0.75
CA ALA A 139 -2.09 6.79 -0.94
C ALA A 139 -2.39 6.88 -2.43
N LEU A 140 -3.00 5.83 -2.97
CA LEU A 140 -3.34 5.73 -4.39
C LEU A 140 -4.71 6.35 -4.58
N ASN A 141 -4.89 7.28 -5.52
CA ASN A 141 -6.23 7.66 -5.98
C ASN A 141 -6.77 6.58 -6.94
N ALA A 142 -8.02 6.20 -6.84
CA ALA A 142 -8.64 5.24 -7.75
C ALA A 142 -8.69 5.68 -9.23
N ASP A 143 -8.52 6.97 -9.52
CA ASP A 143 -8.48 7.51 -10.88
C ASP A 143 -7.06 7.53 -11.52
N THR A 144 -6.07 6.92 -10.86
CA THR A 144 -4.61 7.02 -11.12
C THR A 144 -4.07 6.40 -12.41
N ILE A 145 -4.89 6.02 -13.39
CA ILE A 145 -4.39 5.37 -14.63
C ILE A 145 -3.41 6.26 -15.42
N GLY A 146 -3.39 7.56 -15.14
CA GLY A 146 -2.45 8.51 -15.73
C GLY A 146 -1.36 9.04 -14.78
N SER A 147 -1.08 8.44 -13.61
CA SER A 147 0.01 8.98 -12.77
C SER A 147 1.37 8.72 -13.41
N TRP A 148 1.91 9.73 -14.10
CA TRP A 148 3.18 9.65 -14.85
C TRP A 148 4.37 10.26 -14.12
N LYS A 149 4.15 10.83 -12.92
CA LYS A 149 5.18 11.50 -12.11
C LYS A 149 5.66 10.67 -10.92
N ASN A 150 5.37 9.37 -10.91
CA ASN A 150 5.57 8.50 -9.75
C ASN A 150 7.02 8.56 -9.25
N LYS A 151 8.00 8.47 -10.15
CA LYS A 151 9.42 8.56 -9.81
C LYS A 151 9.79 9.90 -9.16
N ASP A 152 9.31 11.01 -9.72
CA ASP A 152 9.62 12.35 -9.20
C ASP A 152 8.94 12.60 -7.85
N LEU A 153 7.70 12.13 -7.69
CA LEU A 153 6.97 12.22 -6.43
C LEU A 153 7.58 11.34 -5.35
N LEU A 154 8.10 10.16 -5.72
CA LEU A 154 8.81 9.28 -4.80
C LEU A 154 10.13 9.92 -4.34
N LYS A 155 10.90 10.55 -5.24
CA LYS A 155 12.14 11.25 -4.87
C LYS A 155 11.91 12.38 -3.86
N LYS A 156 10.81 13.12 -4.00
CA LYS A 156 10.42 14.22 -3.10
C LYS A 156 10.16 13.82 -1.66
N VAL A 157 10.12 12.51 -1.36
CA VAL A 157 10.05 12.04 0.02
C VAL A 157 11.32 12.40 0.81
N TRP A 158 12.45 12.63 0.12
CA TRP A 158 13.74 12.96 0.70
C TRP A 158 14.24 14.38 0.38
N ASP A 159 13.42 15.20 -0.30
CA ASP A 159 13.69 16.62 -0.52
C ASP A 159 13.20 17.45 0.70
#